data_AF-A0A925BQQ9-F1
#
_entry.id   AF-A0A925BQQ9-F1
#
_cell.length_a   1.000
_cell.length_b   1.000
_cell.length_c   1.000
_cell.angle_alpha   90.00
_cell.angle_beta   90.00
_cell.angle_gamma   90.00
#
_symmetry.space_group_name_H-M   'P 1'
#
loop_
_entity.id
_entity.type
_entity.pdbx_description
1 polymer ?
#
loop_
_entity_poly.entity_id
_entity_poly.type
_entity_poly.pdbx_seq_one_letter_code
_entity_poly.pdbx_strand_id
1 'polypeptide(L)'
;MFRLDLGSTGRYCDGMSRRSFVQVGLAGMASVGLPQILRAKEASVDRGGSSKNTSVILIWLDGGPSHLDLYDLKPQAPAEYRGLW
;
A
#
# COMPACT_ATOMS: atom_id res chain seq x y z
N MET A 1 9.25 0.09 -4.85
CA MET A 1 10.71 0.23 -4.92
C MET A 1 11.06 1.72 -4.94
N PHE A 2 11.35 2.33 -3.78
CA PHE A 2 11.75 3.75 -3.71
C PHE A 2 13.27 3.82 -3.89
N ARG A 3 13.75 4.36 -5.02
CA ARG A 3 15.18 4.37 -5.37
C ARG A 3 15.62 5.78 -5.71
N LEU A 4 16.68 6.27 -5.07
CA LEU A 4 17.31 7.58 -5.25
C LEU A 4 18.82 7.34 -5.36
N ASP A 5 19.38 7.27 -6.57
CA ASP A 5 20.83 7.17 -6.77
C ASP A 5 21.33 8.50 -7.38
N LEU A 6 22.10 9.26 -6.60
CA LEU A 6 22.52 10.65 -6.88
C LEU A 6 23.86 10.73 -7.67
N GLY A 7 24.06 9.84 -8.64
CA GLY A 7 25.15 9.81 -9.64
C GLY A 7 25.35 8.37 -10.20
N SER A 8 25.71 8.06 -11.44
CA SER A 8 26.33 8.77 -12.57
C SER A 8 25.59 8.47 -13.89
N THR A 9 25.30 9.51 -14.67
CA THR A 9 25.09 9.45 -16.14
C THR A 9 25.49 10.80 -16.77
N GLY A 10 26.40 10.82 -17.77
CA GLY A 10 26.59 11.99 -18.66
C GLY A 10 25.35 12.19 -19.56
N ARG A 11 24.98 13.36 -20.09
CA ARG A 11 25.69 14.59 -20.51
C ARG A 11 25.06 15.87 -19.92
N TYR A 12 25.16 16.10 -18.61
CA TYR A 12 24.90 17.41 -18.00
C TYR A 12 25.97 17.68 -16.94
N CYS A 13 26.50 18.91 -16.89
CA CYS A 13 27.64 19.31 -16.06
C CYS A 13 27.32 19.43 -14.55
N ASP A 14 26.11 19.05 -14.14
CA ASP A 14 25.56 19.17 -12.79
C ASP A 14 25.62 17.85 -11.99
N GLY A 15 26.07 16.75 -12.61
CA GLY A 15 26.30 15.47 -11.93
C GLY A 15 25.04 14.73 -11.46
N MET A 16 23.84 15.27 -11.73
CA MET A 16 22.57 14.70 -11.31
C MET A 16 21.81 14.07 -12.48
N SER A 17 21.22 12.89 -12.25
CA SER A 17 20.27 12.34 -13.21
C SER A 17 18.93 13.08 -13.14
N ARG A 18 18.25 13.27 -14.29
CA ARG A 18 16.88 13.85 -14.34
C ARG A 18 15.91 13.10 -13.42
N ARG A 19 16.09 11.78 -13.29
CA ARG A 19 15.24 10.93 -12.44
C ARG A 19 15.46 11.23 -10.97
N SER A 20 16.70 11.41 -10.54
CA SER A 20 17.06 11.77 -9.16
C SER A 20 16.47 13.14 -8.81
N PHE A 21 16.51 14.12 -9.72
CA PHE A 21 15.88 15.43 -9.52
C PHE A 21 14.37 15.33 -9.28
N VAL A 22 13.64 14.58 -10.12
CA VAL A 22 12.19 14.39 -9.97
C VAL A 22 11.86 13.67 -8.66
N GLN A 23 12.63 12.65 -8.30
CA GLN A 23 12.40 11.89 -7.07
C GLN A 23 12.65 12.73 -5.81
N VAL A 24 13.71 13.55 -5.79
CA VAL A 24 13.97 14.49 -4.69
C VAL A 24 12.90 15.56 -4.61
N GLY A 25 12.47 16.12 -5.75
CA GLY A 25 11.39 17.11 -5.79
C GLY A 25 10.06 16.56 -5.25
N LEU A 26 9.66 15.37 -5.70
CA LEU A 26 8.45 14.70 -5.21
C LEU A 26 8.54 14.33 -3.73
N ALA A 27 9.68 13.80 -3.28
CA ALA A 27 9.91 13.49 -1.87
C ALA A 27 9.88 14.75 -0.99
N GLY A 28 10.48 15.84 -1.46
CA GLY A 28 10.44 17.15 -0.81
C GLY A 28 9.02 17.67 -0.64
N MET A 29 8.23 17.75 -1.72
CA MET A 29 6.83 18.18 -1.64
C MET A 29 5.96 17.27 -0.76
N ALA A 30 6.16 15.95 -0.85
CA ALA A 30 5.43 14.99 -0.02
C ALA A 30 5.76 15.14 1.48
N SER A 31 6.91 15.71 1.83
CA SER A 31 7.34 15.88 3.22
C SER A 31 6.83 17.16 3.92
N VAL A 32 6.27 18.13 3.21
CA VAL A 32 5.88 19.46 3.75
C VAL A 32 4.92 19.36 4.95
N GLY A 33 4.03 18.35 4.96
CA GLY A 33 3.08 18.13 6.06
C GLY A 33 3.59 17.23 7.19
N LEU A 34 4.73 16.55 6.99
CA LEU A 34 5.20 15.51 7.91
C LEU A 34 5.54 16.05 9.32
N PRO A 35 6.20 17.22 9.50
CA PRO A 35 6.50 17.74 10.83
C PRO A 35 5.25 18.06 11.64
N GLN A 36 4.19 18.56 11.00
CA GLN A 36 2.93 18.88 11.66
C GLN A 36 2.19 17.60 12.08
N ILE A 37 2.22 16.57 11.23
CA ILE A 37 1.66 15.24 11.55
C ILE A 37 2.41 14.61 12.73
N LEU A 38 3.74 14.69 12.76
CA LEU A 38 4.54 14.14 13.86
C LEU A 38 4.27 14.88 15.18
N ARG A 39 4.19 16.21 15.17
CA ARG A 39 3.80 17.00 16.35
C ARG A 39 2.37 16.69 16.82
N ALA A 40 1.44 16.52 15.88
CA ALA A 40 0.06 16.13 16.22
C ALA A 40 0.00 14.72 16.84
N LYS A 41 0.85 13.79 16.36
CA LYS A 41 0.99 12.45 16.93
C LYS A 41 1.54 12.51 18.35
N GLU A 42 2.60 13.27 18.60
CA GLU A 42 3.16 13.46 19.95
C GLU A 42 2.11 14.07 20.90
N ALA A 43 1.48 15.18 20.49
CA ALA A 43 0.44 15.84 21.29
C ALA A 43 -0.81 14.95 21.53
N SER A 44 -1.06 13.95 20.68
CA SER A 44 -2.15 12.99 20.88
C SER A 44 -1.85 12.01 22.02
N VAL A 45 -0.58 11.66 22.26
CA VAL A 45 -0.17 10.79 23.37
C VAL A 45 -0.42 11.49 24.70
N ASP A 46 -0.06 12.77 24.81
CA ASP A 46 -0.24 13.59 26.03
C ASP A 46 -1.72 13.80 26.39
N ARG A 47 -2.62 13.73 25.40
CA ARG A 47 -4.08 13.90 25.58
C ARG A 47 -4.81 12.58 25.88
N GLY A 48 -4.07 11.52 26.24
CA GLY A 48 -4.66 10.21 26.51
C GLY A 48 -5.13 9.48 25.24
N GLY A 49 -4.63 9.88 24.07
CA GLY A 49 -4.80 9.15 22.82
C GLY A 49 -4.06 7.82 22.90
N SER A 50 -4.75 6.79 23.37
CA SER A 50 -4.22 5.43 23.37
C SER A 50 -3.93 5.01 21.92
N SER A 51 -2.66 4.70 21.64
CA SER A 51 -2.27 3.94 20.45
C SER A 51 -3.01 2.61 20.52
N LYS A 52 -4.16 2.51 19.83
CA LYS A 52 -4.89 1.24 19.74
C LYS A 52 -3.92 0.21 19.17
N ASN A 53 -3.57 -0.78 19.99
CA ASN A 53 -2.71 -1.90 19.59
C ASN A 53 -3.53 -2.86 18.72
N THR A 54 -3.95 -2.38 17.55
CA THR A 54 -4.81 -3.10 16.63
C THR A 54 -3.93 -3.81 15.60
N SER A 55 -3.72 -5.10 15.80
CA SER A 55 -3.07 -5.97 14.81
C SER A 55 -4.10 -6.39 13.77
N VAL A 56 -3.81 -6.12 12.49
CA VAL A 56 -4.63 -6.54 11.35
C VAL A 56 -3.82 -7.53 10.51
N ILE A 57 -4.41 -8.69 10.20
CA ILE A 57 -3.85 -9.62 9.21
C ILE A 57 -4.49 -9.25 7.87
N LEU A 58 -3.70 -8.60 7.00
CA LEU A 58 -4.11 -8.31 5.63
C LEU A 58 -3.76 -9.50 4.74
N ILE A 59 -4.78 -10.27 4.34
CA ILE A 59 -4.62 -11.35 3.36
C ILE A 59 -4.97 -10.77 1.99
N TRP A 60 -3.94 -10.55 1.17
CA TRP A 60 -4.13 -10.16 -0.22
C TRP A 60 -4.32 -11.41 -1.07
N LEU A 61 -5.58 -11.78 -1.32
CA LEU A 61 -5.92 -12.85 -2.26
C LEU A 61 -5.96 -12.26 -3.65
N ASP A 62 -4.81 -12.22 -4.32
CA ASP A 62 -4.77 -11.84 -5.72
C ASP A 62 -5.48 -12.93 -6.54
N GLY A 63 -6.60 -12.55 -7.17
CA GLY A 63 -7.48 -13.49 -7.87
C GLY A 63 -8.32 -14.37 -6.95
N GLY A 64 -9.04 -13.75 -5.98
CA GLY A 64 -9.97 -14.44 -5.05
C GLY A 64 -10.82 -15.55 -5.68
N PRO A 65 -11.39 -16.45 -4.85
CA PRO A 65 -11.98 -17.71 -5.32
C PRO A 65 -12.93 -17.49 -6.50
N SER A 66 -12.84 -18.36 -7.51
CA SER A 66 -13.66 -18.20 -8.70
C SER A 66 -15.14 -18.23 -8.31
N HIS A 67 -16.02 -17.63 -9.12
CA HIS A 67 -17.45 -17.62 -8.80
C HIS A 67 -18.01 -19.06 -8.61
N LEU A 68 -17.39 -20.05 -9.26
CA LEU A 68 -17.72 -21.48 -9.12
C LEU A 68 -17.29 -22.08 -7.77
N ASP A 69 -16.29 -21.49 -7.11
CA ASP A 69 -15.75 -21.98 -5.83
C ASP A 69 -16.51 -21.42 -4.61
N LEU A 70 -17.35 -20.40 -4.82
CA LEU A 70 -18.10 -19.71 -3.76
C LEU A 70 -19.55 -20.17 -3.64
N TYR A 71 -20.24 -20.39 -4.76
CA TYR A 71 -21.67 -20.71 -4.78
C TYR A 71 -21.97 -21.78 -5.84
N ASP A 72 -22.74 -22.80 -5.47
CA ASP A 72 -23.31 -23.74 -6.45
C ASP A 72 -24.41 -23.02 -7.26
N LEU A 73 -24.19 -22.89 -8.56
CA LEU A 73 -25.16 -22.29 -9.49
C LEU A 73 -26.31 -23.25 -9.85
N LYS A 74 -26.25 -24.52 -9.42
CA LYS A 74 -27.26 -25.53 -9.73
C LYS A 74 -27.82 -26.24 -8.50
N PRO A 75 -28.42 -25.50 -7.55
CA PRO A 75 -29.04 -26.09 -6.36
C PRO A 75 -30.22 -27.01 -6.70
N GLN A 76 -30.74 -26.97 -7.93
CA GLN A 76 -31.83 -27.83 -8.41
C GLN A 76 -31.39 -28.92 -9.41
N ALA A 77 -30.09 -29.14 -9.62
CA ALA A 77 -29.60 -30.20 -10.52
C ALA A 77 -30.05 -31.61 -10.05
N PRO A 78 -30.24 -32.58 -10.94
CA PRO A 78 -30.37 -33.99 -10.59
C PRO A 78 -29.28 -34.47 -9.61
N ALA A 79 -29.65 -35.42 -8.73
CA ALA A 79 -28.80 -35.87 -7.63
C ALA A 79 -27.49 -36.52 -8.08
N GLU A 80 -27.43 -36.97 -9.34
CA GLU A 80 -26.27 -37.61 -9.94
C GLU A 80 -25.09 -36.64 -10.13
N TYR A 81 -25.33 -35.32 -10.19
CA TYR A 81 -24.26 -34.32 -10.41
C TYR A 81 -24.42 -33.00 -9.64
N ARG A 82 -25.43 -32.86 -8.78
CA ARG A 82 -25.55 -31.71 -7.87
C ARG A 82 -24.41 -31.72 -6.85
N GLY A 83 -23.92 -30.54 -6.46
CA GLY A 83 -22.97 -30.40 -5.35
C GLY A 83 -23.56 -30.89 -4.01
N LEU A 84 -22.68 -31.11 -3.02
CA LEU A 84 -23.10 -31.57 -1.67
C LEU A 84 -23.90 -30.50 -0.89
N TRP A 85 -23.93 -29.25 -1.35
CA TRP A 85 -24.62 -28.11 -0.76
C TRP A 85 -25.12 -27.14 -1.82
#